data_AF-A0A0B1SLD9-F1
#
_entry.id   AF-A0A0B1SLD9-F1
#
_cell.length_a   1.000
_cell.length_b   1.000
_cell.length_c   1.000
_cell.angle_alpha   90.00
_cell.angle_beta   90.00
_cell.angle_gamma   90.00
#
_symmetry.space_group_name_H-M   'P 1'
#
loop_
_entity.id
_entity.type
_entity.pdbx_description
1 polymer ?
#
loop_
_entity_poly.entity_id
_entity_poly.type
_entity_poly.pdbx_seq_one_letter_code
_entity_poly.pdbx_strand_id
1 'polypeptide(L)' 'MPKEQYMCQLCANHGVFNQPKKGHKQKCPHRNCTCSLCALNTKRRALDQIERQLKNASNEVKIDRPTSTNAEVNQ' A
#
# COMPACT_ATOMS: atom_id res chain seq x y z
N MET A 1 1.45 9.98 -15.22
CA MET A 1 1.50 8.52 -15.05
C MET A 1 0.20 7.95 -15.59
N PRO A 2 0.19 7.03 -16.57
CA PRO A 2 -1.05 6.49 -17.11
C PRO A 2 -1.81 5.81 -15.98
N LYS A 3 -3.13 6.04 -15.90
CA LYS A 3 -3.99 5.39 -14.90
C LYS A 3 -3.94 3.89 -15.15
N GLU A 4 -3.14 3.16 -14.36
CA GLU A 4 -3.15 1.70 -14.35
C GLU A 4 -4.59 1.26 -14.18
N GLN A 5 -5.15 0.64 -15.21
CA GLN A 5 -6.48 0.09 -15.19
C GLN A 5 -6.53 -0.89 -14.01
N TYR A 6 -7.48 -0.67 -13.09
CA TYR A 6 -7.52 -1.33 -11.78
C TYR A 6 -7.95 -2.82 -11.92
N MET A 7 -7.01 -3.63 -12.41
CA MET A 7 -7.18 -5.04 -12.75
C MET A 7 -6.67 -5.94 -11.62
N CYS A 8 -7.15 -7.18 -11.60
CA CYS A 8 -6.70 -8.16 -10.61
C CYS A 8 -5.28 -8.64 -10.96
N GLN A 9 -4.28 -8.22 -10.18
CA GLN A 9 -2.89 -8.61 -10.42
C GLN A 9 -2.65 -10.13 -10.37
N LEU A 10 -3.41 -10.86 -9.54
CA LEU A 10 -3.32 -12.32 -9.50
C LEU A 10 -3.72 -12.93 -10.85
N CYS A 11 -4.80 -12.46 -11.46
CA CYS A 11 -5.23 -12.88 -12.80
C CYS A 11 -4.22 -12.45 -13.88
N ALA A 12 -3.70 -11.23 -13.79
CA ALA A 12 -2.69 -10.72 -14.72
C ALA A 12 -1.43 -11.60 -14.73
N ASN A 13 -0.99 -12.09 -13.56
CA ASN A 13 0.15 -13.02 -13.44
C ASN A 13 -0.07 -14.36 -14.16
N HIS A 14 -1.32 -14.72 -14.46
CA HIS A 14 -1.71 -15.92 -15.19
C HIS A 14 -2.20 -15.60 -16.62
N GLY A 15 -1.93 -14.40 -17.13
CA GLY A 15 -2.30 -13.99 -18.49
C GLY A 15 -3.76 -13.54 -18.65
N VAL A 16 -4.50 -13.38 -17.55
CA VAL A 16 -5.91 -12.97 -17.56
C VAL A 16 -6.03 -11.50 -17.17
N PHE A 17 -6.13 -10.60 -18.15
CA PHE A 17 -6.14 -9.16 -17.92
C PHE A 17 -7.54 -8.55 -17.81
N ASN A 18 -8.59 -9.19 -18.33
CA ASN A 18 -9.94 -8.61 -18.38
C ASN A 18 -10.73 -8.70 -17.06
N GLN A 19 -10.05 -8.86 -15.92
CA GLN A 19 -10.68 -9.03 -14.62
C GLN A 19 -10.59 -7.74 -13.78
N PRO A 20 -11.67 -6.94 -13.71
CA PRO A 20 -11.68 -5.73 -12.89
C PRO A 20 -11.58 -6.10 -11.41
N LYS A 21 -10.75 -5.40 -10.65
CA LYS A 21 -10.50 -5.74 -9.24
C LYS A 21 -11.71 -5.47 -8.34
N LYS A 22 -12.63 -4.57 -8.74
CA LYS A 22 -13.89 -4.29 -8.02
C LYS A 22 -14.82 -5.52 -8.10
N GLY A 23 -15.20 -6.09 -6.96
CA GLY A 23 -16.09 -7.27 -6.87
C GLY A 23 -15.43 -8.62 -7.18
N HIS A 24 -14.26 -8.64 -7.82
CA HIS A 24 -13.57 -9.87 -8.20
C HIS A 24 -12.79 -10.56 -7.06
N LYS A 25 -12.43 -9.83 -5.99
CA LYS A 25 -11.55 -10.36 -4.92
C LYS A 25 -11.95 -11.73 -4.36
N GLN A 26 -13.26 -11.96 -4.12
CA GLN A 26 -13.73 -13.22 -3.55
C GLN A 26 -13.97 -14.31 -4.60
N LYS A 27 -14.21 -13.92 -5.86
CA LYS A 27 -14.45 -14.82 -6.99
C LYS A 27 -13.18 -15.14 -7.79
N CYS A 28 -12.02 -14.64 -7.34
CA CYS A 28 -10.77 -14.79 -8.05
C CYS A 28 -10.33 -16.26 -8.03
N PRO A 29 -10.14 -16.91 -9.19
CA PRO A 29 -9.69 -18.30 -9.24
C PRO A 29 -8.26 -18.47 -8.70
N HIS A 30 -7.44 -17.42 -8.80
CA HIS A 30 -6.06 -17.41 -8.35
C HIS A 30 -5.88 -16.83 -6.95
N ARG A 31 -6.96 -16.67 -6.17
CA ARG A 31 -6.93 -16.09 -4.81
C ARG A 31 -5.93 -16.80 -3.89
N ASN A 32 -5.81 -18.11 -4.03
CA ASN A 32 -4.97 -18.96 -3.21
C ASN A 32 -3.79 -19.54 -4.01
N CYS A 33 -3.44 -18.94 -5.16
CA CYS A 33 -2.34 -19.43 -5.96
C CYS A 33 -0.98 -19.15 -5.28
N THR A 34 -0.11 -20.15 -5.28
CA THR A 34 1.23 -20.12 -4.66
C THR A 34 2.37 -20.13 -5.67
N CYS A 35 2.09 -19.89 -6.97
CA CYS A 35 3.15 -19.78 -7.98
C CYS A 35 4.11 -18.63 -7.67
N SER A 36 5.32 -18.66 -8.24
CA SER A 36 6.38 -17.68 -7.95
C SER A 36 5.92 -16.21 -8.13
N LEU A 37 5.15 -15.93 -9.19
CA LEU A 37 4.62 -14.59 -9.47
C LEU A 37 3.59 -14.14 -8.41
N CYS A 38 2.67 -15.02 -8.03
CA CYS A 38 1.66 -14.74 -7.00
C CYS A 38 2.28 -14.63 -5.60
N ALA A 39 3.27 -15.46 -5.28
CA ALA A 39 4.03 -15.38 -4.04
C ALA A 39 4.77 -14.03 -3.92
N LEU A 40 5.41 -13.57 -5.00
CA LEU A 40 6.04 -12.26 -5.04
C LEU A 40 5.02 -11.12 -4.84
N ASN A 41 3.84 -11.21 -5.44
CA ASN A 41 2.77 -10.23 -5.25
C ASN A 41 2.32 -10.15 -3.78
N THR A 42 2.16 -11.30 -3.13
CA THR A 42 1.79 -11.37 -1.71
C THR A 42 2.85 -10.74 -0.81
N LYS A 43 4.14 -11.04 -1.05
CA LYS A 43 5.26 -10.40 -0.32
C LYS A 43 5.26 -8.89 -0.51
N ARG A 44 5.06 -8.40 -1.73
CA ARG A 44 4.97 -6.96 -2.01
C ARG A 44 3.85 -6.29 -1.20
N ARG A 45 2.66 -6.90 -1.16
CA ARG A 45 1.52 -6.38 -0.38
C ARG A 45 1.81 -6.32 1.12
N ALA A 46 2.52 -7.31 1.66
CA ALA A 46 2.93 -7.31 3.06
C ALA A 46 3.87 -6.13 3.35
N LEU A 47 4.85 -5.88 2.48
CA LEU A 47 5.75 -4.72 2.60
C LEU A 47 4.99 -3.39 2.50
N ASP A 48 4.08 -3.25 1.52
CA ASP A 48 3.27 -2.04 1.37
C ASP A 48 2.39 -1.78 2.61
N GLN A 49 1.90 -2.84 3.28
CA GLN A 49 1.14 -2.73 4.52
C GLN A 49 2.02 -2.24 5.67
N ILE A 50 3.22 -2.79 5.82
CA ILE A 50 4.18 -2.36 6.84
C ILE A 50 4.58 -0.89 6.61
N GLU A 51 4.88 -0.50 5.38
CA GLU A 51 5.24 0.89 5.04
C GLU A 51 4.10 1.87 5.39
N ARG A 52 2.85 1.49 5.11
CA ARG A 52 1.67 2.29 5.48
C ARG A 52 1.51 2.41 7.00
N GLN A 53 1.73 1.32 7.74
CA GLN A 53 1.68 1.34 9.20
C GLN A 53 2.75 2.28 9.78
N LEU A 54 3.98 2.21 9.27
CA LEU A 54 5.07 3.09 9.69
C LEU A 54 4.78 4.56 9.39
N LYS A 55 4.26 4.88 8.19
CA LYS A 55 3.85 6.24 7.82
C LYS A 55 2.74 6.76 8.74
N ASN A 56 1.72 5.95 9.00
CA ASN A 56 0.63 6.34 9.89
C ASN A 56 1.15 6.55 11.32
N ALA A 57 1.93 5.62 11.88
CA ALA A 57 2.53 5.77 13.20
C ALA A 57 3.45 7.01 13.30
N SER A 58 4.21 7.34 12.25
CA SER A 58 5.04 8.54 12.21
C SER A 58 4.24 9.85 12.10
N ASN A 59 3.00 9.80 11.64
CA ASN A 59 2.09 10.95 11.58
C ASN A 59 1.38 11.17 12.92
N GLU A 60 1.08 10.11 13.68
CA GLU A 60 0.49 10.20 15.02
C GLU A 60 1.44 10.89 16.03
N VAL A 61 2.76 10.79 15.85
CA VAL A 61 3.77 11.39 16.75
C VAL A 61 3.99 12.90 16.50
N LYS A 62 3.42 13.49 15.45
CA LYS A 62 3.65 14.92 15.10
C LYS A 62 2.63 15.90 15.69
N ILE A 63 1.63 15.44 16.43
CA ILE A 63 0.64 16.30 17.12
C ILE A 63 0.96 16.35 18.62
N ASP A 64 2.20 16.71 18.98
CA ASP A 64 2.56 17.18 20.32
C ASP A 64 4.01 17.68 20.27
N ARG A 65 4.22 18.83 19.62
CA ARG A 65 5.45 19.61 19.84
C ARG A 65 5.04 20.98 20.35
N PRO A 66 5.13 21.25 21.67
CA PRO A 66 4.97 22.61 22.15
C PRO A 66 6.08 23.46 21.52
N THR A 67 5.66 24.46 20.74
CA THR A 67 6.56 25.49 20.21
C THR A 67 7.11 26.27 21.39
N SER A 68 8.36 26.00 21.78
CA SER A 68 9.10 26.89 22.65
C SER A 68 10.57 26.86 22.27
N THR A 69 11.01 27.90 21.57
CA THR A 69 12.35 28.46 21.69
C THR A 69 12.24 29.97 21.49
N ASN A 70 12.68 30.67 22.53
CA ASN A 70 12.68 32.12 22.70
C ASN A 70 13.47 32.87 21.61
N ALA A 71 13.08 34.12 21.34
CA ALA A 71 13.92 35.12 20.70
C ALA A 71 14.13 36.28 21.67
N GLU A 72 15.39 36.70 21.75
CA GLU A 72 16.01 37.49 22.80
C GLU A 72 15.48 38.92 22.98
N VAL A 73 15.57 39.37 24.22
CA VAL A 73 15.67 40.77 24.63
C VAL A 73 16.85 41.42 23.92
N ASN A 74 16.62 42.53 23.21
CA ASN A 74 17.65 43.57 23.09
C ASN A 74 17.06 44.94 22.74
N GLN A 75 17.30 45.86 23.68
CA GLN A 75 17.49 47.33 23.58
C GLN A 75 16.44 48.18 22.87
#